data_AF-A0A6G6Z088-F1
#
_entry.id   AF-A0A6G6Z088-F1
#
_cell.length_a   1.000
_cell.length_b   1.000
_cell.length_c   1.000
_cell.angle_alpha   90.00
_cell.angle_beta   90.00
_cell.angle_gamma   90.00
#
_symmetry.space_group_name_H-M   'P 1'
#
loop_
_entity.id
_entity.type
_entity.pdbx_description
1 polymer ?
#
loop_
_entity_poly.entity_id
_entity_poly.type
_entity_poly.pdbx_seq_one_letter_code
_entity_poly.pdbx_strand_id
1 'polypeptide(L)'
;MIRLIILWGCRNGEIGRLERAWREGRVVTIPGEFTKNGGAHAIPILPMARAILDRQEKIGDNWRDKNTDYYFPGHIKGTHFNDGSWGKLKKEIDKRSGVTGWQVRDLRRTSDPCSRASEQHVRSQRSCSTT
;
A
#
# COMPACT_ATOMS: atom_id res chain seq x y z
N MET A 1 -6.20 1.36 4.22
CA MET A 1 -5.02 0.52 4.51
C MET A 1 -5.16 -0.91 3.99
N ILE A 2 -6.04 -1.77 4.54
CA ILE A 2 -6.13 -3.20 4.16
C ILE A 2 -6.32 -3.44 2.66
N ARG A 3 -7.17 -2.65 1.99
CA ARG A 3 -7.36 -2.72 0.54
C ARG A 3 -6.05 -2.51 -0.25
N LEU A 4 -5.16 -1.63 0.22
CA LEU A 4 -3.86 -1.41 -0.43
C LEU A 4 -2.92 -2.61 -0.25
N ILE A 5 -2.97 -3.27 0.91
CA ILE A 5 -2.20 -4.51 1.15
C ILE A 5 -2.62 -5.59 0.16
N ILE A 6 -3.92 -5.73 -0.11
CA ILE A 6 -4.45 -6.70 -1.07
C ILE A 6 -4.07 -6.32 -2.52
N LEU A 7 -4.13 -5.04 -2.87
CA LEU A 7 -3.87 -4.58 -4.24
C LEU A 7 -2.38 -4.61 -4.62
N TRP A 8 -1.50 -4.27 -3.68
CA TRP A 8 -0.07 -4.14 -3.94
C TRP A 8 0.75 -5.30 -3.38
N GLY A 9 0.21 -6.09 -2.47
CA GLY A 9 0.95 -7.17 -1.84
C GLY A 9 2.13 -6.69 -1.00
N CYS A 10 2.18 -5.43 -0.55
CA CYS A 10 3.27 -4.88 0.27
C CYS A 10 3.13 -5.24 1.76
N ARG A 11 4.21 -5.12 2.54
CA ARG A 11 4.17 -5.36 3.99
C ARG A 11 3.21 -4.38 4.65
N ASN A 12 2.54 -4.82 5.70
CA ASN A 12 1.70 -3.94 6.50
C ASN A 12 2.50 -2.75 7.06
N GLY A 13 3.75 -2.96 7.51
CA GLY A 13 4.62 -1.87 7.96
C GLY A 13 4.95 -0.86 6.87
N GLU A 14 5.24 -1.32 5.65
CA GLU A 14 5.50 -0.46 4.48
C GLU A 14 4.27 0.41 4.16
N ILE A 15 3.06 -0.16 4.19
CA ILE A 15 1.80 0.59 3.98
C ILE A 15 1.49 1.54 5.13
N GLY A 16 1.81 1.17 6.37
CA GLY A 16 1.60 2.00 7.56
C GLY A 16 2.44 3.27 7.57
N ARG A 17 3.61 3.23 6.91
CA ARG A 17 4.59 4.31 6.82
C ARG A 17 4.58 5.02 5.47
N LEU A 18 3.54 4.81 4.66
CA LEU A 18 3.53 5.33 3.31
C LEU A 18 3.50 6.87 3.30
N GLU A 19 4.53 7.47 2.70
CA GLU A 19 4.65 8.92 2.56
C GLU A 19 4.09 9.42 1.24
N ARG A 20 3.62 10.67 1.25
CA ARG A 20 3.12 11.42 0.10
C ARG A 20 4.24 11.74 -0.89
N ALA A 21 5.43 12.03 -0.37
CA ALA A 21 6.63 12.33 -1.17
C ALA A 21 7.06 11.15 -2.06
N TRP A 22 6.71 9.92 -1.69
CA TRP A 22 7.09 8.71 -2.44
C TRP A 22 6.23 8.47 -3.69
N ARG A 23 5.18 9.28 -3.90
CA ARG A 23 4.29 9.18 -5.06
C ARG A 23 4.81 10.07 -6.19
N GLU A 24 5.17 9.44 -7.29
CA GLU A 24 5.55 10.10 -8.54
C GLU A 24 4.55 9.70 -9.64
N GLY A 25 3.56 10.57 -9.87
CA GLY A 25 2.52 10.37 -10.88
C GLY A 25 1.69 9.09 -10.64
N ARG A 26 1.99 8.04 -11.41
CA ARG A 26 1.32 6.72 -11.35
C ARG A 26 2.18 5.64 -10.69
N VAL A 27 3.30 5.99 -10.08
CA VAL A 27 4.19 5.06 -9.39
C VAL A 27 4.39 5.54 -7.95
N VAL A 28 4.40 4.61 -7.01
CA VAL A 28 4.83 4.84 -5.64
C VAL A 28 6.12 4.09 -5.43
N THR A 29 7.19 4.79 -5.05
CA THR A 29 8.50 4.19 -4.82
C THR A 29 8.80 4.14 -3.34
N ILE A 30 8.78 2.96 -2.74
CA ILE A 30 9.15 2.77 -1.34
C ILE A 30 10.68 2.68 -1.26
N PRO A 31 11.36 3.57 -0.53
CA PRO A 31 12.81 3.54 -0.42
C PRO A 31 13.28 2.27 0.30
N GLY A 32 14.46 1.76 -0.09
CA GLY A 32 15.03 0.53 0.44
C GLY A 32 15.20 0.53 1.96
N GLU A 33 15.46 1.70 2.56
CA GLU A 33 15.56 1.93 4.00
C GLU A 33 14.31 1.52 4.79
N PHE A 34 13.14 1.62 4.15
CA PHE A 34 11.85 1.26 4.74
C PHE A 34 11.42 -0.17 4.40
N THR A 35 12.18 -0.86 3.54
CA THR A 35 11.94 -2.25 3.18
C THR A 35 12.82 -3.19 3.99
N LYS A 36 12.30 -4.38 4.30
CA LYS A 36 13.08 -5.40 5.03
C LYS A 36 14.33 -5.86 4.27
N ASN A 37 14.31 -5.78 2.94
CA ASN A 37 15.34 -6.36 2.08
C ASN A 37 16.32 -5.31 1.55
N GLY A 38 16.20 -4.04 1.97
CA GLY A 38 17.06 -2.94 1.53
C GLY A 38 16.88 -2.51 0.06
N GLY A 39 16.00 -3.17 -0.70
CA GLY A 39 15.75 -2.85 -2.10
C GLY A 39 14.57 -1.90 -2.27
N ALA A 40 14.75 -0.83 -3.03
CA ALA A 40 13.65 0.07 -3.37
C ALA A 40 12.56 -0.68 -4.16
N HIS A 41 11.29 -0.42 -3.83
CA HIS A 41 10.16 -1.09 -4.44
C HIS A 41 9.27 -0.08 -5.16
N ALA A 42 9.29 -0.10 -6.49
CA ALA A 42 8.44 0.71 -7.34
C ALA A 42 7.12 -0.01 -7.62
N ILE A 43 6.02 0.57 -7.16
CA ILE A 43 4.68 -0.01 -7.22
C ILE A 43 3.82 0.80 -8.18
N PRO A 44 3.25 0.20 -9.24
CA PRO A 44 2.31 0.90 -10.09
C PRO A 44 0.99 1.16 -9.35
N ILE A 45 0.51 2.40 -9.43
CA ILE A 45 -0.76 2.80 -8.85
C ILE A 45 -1.89 2.39 -9.81
N LEU A 46 -2.52 1.27 -9.50
CA LEU A 46 -3.73 0.80 -10.17
C LEU A 46 -4.89 1.79 -9.96
N PRO A 47 -5.89 1.86 -10.87
CA PRO A 47 -7.02 2.79 -10.76
C PRO A 47 -7.75 2.71 -9.40
N MET A 48 -7.90 1.49 -8.86
CA MET A 48 -8.52 1.28 -7.55
C MET A 48 -7.65 1.79 -6.40
N ALA A 49 -6.33 1.59 -6.48
CA ALA A 49 -5.39 2.12 -5.49
C ALA A 49 -5.36 3.65 -5.54
N ARG A 50 -5.39 4.24 -6.75
CA ARG A 50 -5.49 5.68 -6.95
C ARG A 50 -6.75 6.26 -6.31
N ALA A 51 -7.91 5.64 -6.51
CA ALA A 51 -9.15 6.10 -5.89
C ALA A 51 -9.09 6.07 -4.35
N ILE A 52 -8.36 5.10 -3.76
CA ILE A 52 -8.14 5.04 -2.32
C ILE A 52 -7.20 6.16 -1.86
N LEU A 53 -6.10 6.40 -2.56
CA LEU A 53 -5.13 7.45 -2.23
C LEU A 53 -5.73 8.85 -2.40
N ASP A 54 -6.40 9.11 -3.53
CA ASP A 54 -7.07 10.37 -3.82
C ASP A 54 -8.19 10.62 -2.80
N ARG A 55 -8.87 9.56 -2.33
CA ARG A 55 -9.82 9.67 -1.21
C ARG A 55 -9.11 10.05 0.09
N GLN A 56 -7.96 9.46 0.40
CA GLN A 56 -7.20 9.80 1.60
C GLN A 56 -6.60 11.22 1.53
N GLU A 57 -6.28 11.72 0.33
CA GLU A 57 -5.91 13.11 0.07
C GLU A 57 -7.09 14.07 0.29
N LYS A 58 -8.26 13.75 -0.27
CA LYS A 58 -9.44 14.63 -0.21
C LYS A 58 -10.11 14.64 1.15
N ILE A 59 -10.26 13.48 1.79
CA ILE A 59 -11.02 13.38 3.03
C ILE A 59 -10.25 14.06 4.17
N GLY A 60 -8.92 14.11 4.13
CA GLY A 60 -8.16 14.64 5.25
C GLY A 60 -8.61 13.96 6.55
N ASP A 61 -8.76 12.62 6.54
CA ASP A 61 -9.18 11.83 7.71
C ASP A 61 -8.22 11.95 8.91
N ASN A 62 -7.15 12.74 8.77
CA ASN A 62 -6.65 13.53 9.87
C ASN A 62 -7.67 14.57 10.30
N TRP A 63 -8.57 14.15 11.19
CA TRP A 63 -9.28 15.03 12.11
C TRP A 63 -8.37 16.06 12.83
N ARG A 64 -7.02 15.94 12.77
CA ARG A 64 -6.10 16.76 13.56
C ARG A 64 -5.01 17.56 12.83
N ASP A 65 -4.53 17.19 11.64
CA ASP A 65 -3.47 17.96 10.96
C ASP A 65 -3.46 17.74 9.44
N LYS A 66 -3.64 18.83 8.68
CA LYS A 66 -3.49 18.86 7.21
C LYS A 66 -2.03 18.75 6.74
N ASN A 67 -1.07 18.75 7.68
CA ASN A 67 0.36 18.89 7.40
C ASN A 67 1.16 17.66 7.87
N THR A 68 0.74 16.46 7.44
CA THR A 68 1.47 15.22 7.72
C THR A 68 2.02 14.63 6.43
N ASP A 69 3.29 14.25 6.44
CA ASP A 69 3.99 13.67 5.30
C ASP A 69 3.43 12.28 4.91
N TYR A 70 2.70 11.62 5.81
CA TYR A 70 2.15 10.29 5.62
C TYR A 70 0.72 10.30 5.05
N TYR A 71 0.38 9.28 4.27
CA TYR A 71 -1.01 8.96 3.90
C TYR A 71 -1.81 8.40 5.07
N PHE A 72 -1.15 7.66 5.97
CA PHE A 72 -1.74 7.04 7.16
C PHE A 72 -1.04 7.53 8.43
N PRO A 73 -1.39 8.73 8.89
CA PRO A 73 -0.85 9.36 10.09
C PRO A 73 -1.29 8.66 11.39
N GLY A 74 -0.43 8.73 12.40
CA GLY A 74 -0.68 8.23 13.74
C GLY A 74 -1.42 9.23 14.64
N HIS A 75 -1.65 8.84 15.89
CA HIS A 75 -2.31 9.72 16.87
C HIS A 75 -1.41 10.88 17.33
N ILE A 76 -0.09 10.72 17.22
CA ILE A 76 0.90 11.76 17.56
C ILE A 76 1.25 12.53 16.29
N LYS A 77 1.33 13.86 16.40
CA LYS A 77 1.68 14.74 15.27
C LYS A 77 3.03 14.35 14.66
N GLY A 78 3.09 14.32 13.33
CA GLY A 78 4.30 13.93 12.59
C GLY A 78 4.64 12.44 12.64
N THR A 79 3.84 11.61 13.31
CA THR A 79 4.06 10.16 13.34
C THR A 79 3.17 9.44 12.32
N HIS A 80 3.64 8.29 11.88
CA HIS A 80 2.88 7.37 11.04
C HIS A 80 1.99 6.43 11.87
N PHE A 81 1.15 5.64 11.20
CA PHE A 81 0.33 4.62 11.84
C PHE A 81 1.22 3.63 12.63
N ASN A 82 0.91 3.44 13.91
CA ASN A 82 1.69 2.57 14.80
C ASN A 82 1.49 1.09 14.44
N ASP A 83 2.59 0.35 14.29
CA ASP A 83 2.59 -1.08 13.98
C ASP A 83 1.83 -1.94 15.01
N GLY A 84 1.79 -1.53 16.29
CA GLY A 84 0.98 -2.20 17.32
C GLY A 84 -0.53 -2.05 17.12
N SER A 85 -0.98 -1.08 16.30
CA SER A 85 -2.41 -0.81 16.07
C SER A 85 -3.03 -1.74 15.02
N TRP A 86 -2.22 -2.49 14.26
CA TRP A 86 -2.71 -3.47 13.29
C TRP A 86 -3.60 -4.54 13.93
N GLY A 87 -3.31 -4.95 15.18
CA GLY A 87 -4.12 -5.91 15.90
C GLY A 87 -5.54 -5.38 16.22
N LYS A 88 -5.67 -4.09 16.56
CA LYS A 88 -6.96 -3.45 16.81
C LYS A 88 -7.78 -3.34 15.51
N LEU A 89 -7.13 -2.90 14.43
CA LEU A 89 -7.75 -2.80 13.12
C LEU A 89 -8.25 -4.16 12.62
N LYS A 90 -7.45 -5.22 12.83
CA LYS A 90 -7.85 -6.60 12.51
C LYS A 90 -9.08 -7.04 13.31
N LYS A 91 -9.09 -6.84 14.64
CA LYS A 91 -10.23 -7.22 15.49
C LYS A 91 -11.53 -6.58 15.02
N GLU A 92 -11.48 -5.33 14.58
CA GLU A 92 -12.67 -4.64 14.04
C GLU A 92 -13.13 -5.26 12.71
N ILE A 93 -12.21 -5.67 11.85
CA ILE A 93 -12.54 -6.36 10.61
C ILE A 93 -13.11 -7.74 10.90
N ASP A 94 -12.48 -8.52 11.78
CA ASP A 94 -12.98 -9.84 12.20
C ASP A 94 -14.43 -9.74 12.71
N LYS A 95 -14.73 -8.70 13.52
CA LYS A 95 -16.07 -8.45 14.04
C LYS A 95 -17.08 -8.13 12.93
N ARG A 96 -16.67 -7.38 11.91
CA ARG A 96 -17.55 -6.99 10.79
C ARG A 96 -17.72 -8.07 9.73
N SER A 97 -16.68 -8.85 9.48
CA SER A 97 -16.67 -9.89 8.44
C SER A 97 -17.12 -11.26 8.95
N GLY A 98 -17.04 -11.50 10.27
CA GLY A 98 -17.23 -12.82 10.86
C GLY A 98 -16.09 -13.80 10.58
N VAL A 99 -15.06 -13.39 9.84
CA VAL A 99 -13.93 -14.25 9.46
C VAL A 99 -12.83 -14.13 10.50
N THR A 100 -12.48 -15.25 11.13
CA THR A 100 -11.42 -15.34 12.15
C THR A 100 -10.32 -16.30 11.72
N GLY A 101 -9.26 -16.45 12.51
CA GLY A 101 -8.17 -17.41 12.25
C GLY A 101 -7.13 -17.01 11.18
N TRP A 102 -7.28 -15.85 10.54
CA TRP A 102 -6.31 -15.32 9.56
C TRP A 102 -5.38 -14.28 10.19
N GLN A 103 -4.25 -14.00 9.56
CA GLN A 103 -3.35 -12.89 9.90
C GLN A 103 -3.26 -11.89 8.77
N VAL A 104 -2.94 -10.63 9.06
CA VAL A 104 -2.79 -9.58 8.02
C VAL A 104 -1.77 -9.97 6.95
N ARG A 105 -0.74 -10.75 7.31
CA ARG A 105 0.24 -11.28 6.35
C ARG A 105 -0.35 -12.24 5.32
N ASP A 106 -1.47 -12.91 5.64
CA ASP A 106 -2.11 -13.86 4.73
C ASP A 106 -2.81 -13.15 3.57
N LEU A 107 -3.26 -11.90 3.77
CA LEU A 107 -3.82 -11.06 2.69
C LEU A 107 -2.81 -10.74 1.57
N ARG A 108 -1.52 -10.87 1.85
CA ARG A 108 -0.46 -10.73 0.82
C ARG A 108 -0.27 -12.01 0.02
N ARG A 109 -0.63 -13.16 0.58
CA ARG A 109 -0.53 -14.46 -0.10
C ARG A 109 -1.66 -14.65 -1.12
N THR A 110 -2.74 -13.90 -0.98
CA THR A 110 -3.86 -13.90 -1.93
C THR A 110 -3.61 -13.07 -3.19
N SER A 111 -2.66 -12.13 -3.17
CA SER A 111 -2.29 -11.33 -4.35
C SER A 111 -1.33 -12.05 -5.30
N ASP A 112 -0.71 -13.15 -4.85
CA ASP A 112 0.32 -13.88 -5.61
C ASP A 112 -0.13 -14.84 -6.75
N PRO A 113 -1.42 -15.12 -7.04
CA PRO A 113 -1.72 -15.99 -8.19
C PRO A 113 -1.65 -15.34 -9.58
N CYS A 114 -1.74 -14.01 -9.72
CA CYS A 114 -2.04 -13.37 -11.02
C CYS A 114 -1.12 -12.21 -11.43
N SER A 115 0.16 -12.22 -11.05
CA SER A 115 1.15 -11.23 -11.52
C SER A 115 2.02 -11.74 -12.68
N ARG A 116 1.95 -13.02 -13.06
CA ARG A 116 2.59 -13.54 -14.30
C ARG A 116 2.00 -12.97 -15.60
N ALA A 117 0.87 -12.25 -15.52
CA ALA A 117 0.23 -11.65 -16.70
C ALA A 117 0.83 -10.28 -17.09
N SER A 118 1.34 -9.48 -16.15
CA SER A 118 1.80 -8.11 -16.44
C SER A 118 3.25 -8.03 -16.94
N GLU A 119 4.08 -9.05 -16.73
CA GLU A 119 5.44 -9.11 -17.29
C GLU A 119 5.45 -9.38 -18.81
N GLN A 120 4.37 -9.93 -19.37
CA GLN A 120 4.28 -10.19 -20.82
C GLN A 120 4.01 -8.92 -21.63
N HIS A 121 3.39 -7.89 -21.04
CA HIS A 121 3.06 -6.67 -21.77
C HIS A 121 4.28 -5.75 -21.97
N VAL A 122 5.24 -5.73 -21.02
CA VAL A 122 6.48 -4.93 -21.15
C VAL A 122 7.50 -5.60 -22.09
N ARG A 123 7.50 -6.95 -22.19
CA ARG A 123 8.36 -7.66 -23.15
C ARG A 123 7.84 -7.63 -24.59
N SER A 124 6.52 -7.60 -24.79
CA SER A 124 5.90 -7.55 -26.12
C SER A 124 6.16 -6.22 -26.86
N GLN A 125 6.16 -5.08 -26.15
CA GLN A 125 6.38 -3.77 -26.78
C GLN A 125 7.84 -3.50 -27.17
N ARG A 126 8.82 -4.28 -26.69
CA ARG A 126 10.24 -4.11 -27.04
C ARG A 126 10.67 -4.86 -28.30
N SER A 127 9.87 -5.81 -28.81
CA SER A 127 10.25 -6.59 -30.00
C SER A 127 9.69 -6.02 -31.31
N CYS A 128 8.91 -4.94 -31.28
CA CYS A 128 8.22 -4.39 -32.46
C CYS A 128 8.90 -3.13 -33.03
N SER A 129 9.99 -2.65 -32.44
CA SER A 129 10.69 -1.42 -32.87
C SER A 129 11.98 -1.65 -33.68
N THR A 130 12.20 -2.86 -34.19
CA THR A 130 13.38 -3.18 -35.00
C THR A 130 12.97 -3.83 -36.32
N THR A 131 12.47 -3.04 -37.26
CA THR A 131 12.56 -3.30 -38.71
C THR A 131 12.45 -1.98 -39.46
#